data_AF-A0A2W6DXL4-F1
#
_entry.id   AF-A0A2W6DXL4-F1
#
_cell.length_a   1.000
_cell.length_b   1.000
_cell.length_c   1.000
_cell.angle_alpha   90.00
_cell.angle_beta   90.00
_cell.angle_gamma   90.00
#
_symmetry.space_group_name_H-M   'P 1'
#
loop_
_entity.id
_entity.type
_entity.pdbx_description
1 polymer ?
#
loop_
_entity_poly.entity_id
_entity_poly.type
_entity_poly.pdbx_seq_one_letter_code
_entity_poly.pdbx_strand_id
1 'polypeptide(L)'
;MKMARAIPVLSGGAAAALVMMAAAPALASPARAAHPRSGSHPTITSILRSGDTVTGVRGAGGGGAVLTGLAATSGGSQAAILFRGHLATAAGATVSVLRPAFRKVTSATFYGPNTHLFNPRAIPRGEVRAVGSYLSSAAPQGVLNQGMIYLGRLSGRGGSWTS
;
A
#
# COMPACT_ATOMS: atom_id res chain seq x y z
N MET A 1 -71.27 -21.59 -16.19
CA MET A 1 -71.42 -22.00 -17.61
C MET A 1 -70.99 -20.84 -18.51
N LYS A 2 -70.34 -21.18 -19.63
CA LYS A 2 -69.94 -20.37 -20.80
C LYS A 2 -68.65 -19.52 -20.73
N MET A 3 -67.78 -19.91 -21.67
CA MET A 3 -66.52 -19.30 -22.13
C MET A 3 -66.75 -18.03 -22.96
N ALA A 4 -65.76 -17.13 -23.04
CA ALA A 4 -64.86 -16.98 -24.20
C ALA A 4 -64.20 -15.57 -24.31
N ARG A 5 -62.86 -15.61 -24.47
CA ARG A 5 -61.92 -14.79 -25.27
C ARG A 5 -62.23 -13.32 -25.62
N ALA A 6 -61.25 -12.43 -25.43
CA ALA A 6 -60.34 -11.93 -26.50
C ALA A 6 -59.39 -10.81 -25.99
N ILE A 7 -58.15 -10.82 -26.49
CA ILE A 7 -57.11 -9.76 -26.36
C ILE A 7 -57.14 -8.95 -27.68
N PRO A 8 -56.94 -7.62 -27.70
CA PRO A 8 -55.62 -7.09 -28.11
C PRO A 8 -55.15 -5.79 -27.43
N VAL A 9 -53.84 -5.78 -27.16
CA VAL A 9 -52.84 -4.72 -27.38
C VAL A 9 -53.27 -3.26 -27.14
N LEU A 10 -52.70 -2.64 -26.09
CA LEU A 10 -52.27 -1.24 -26.19
C LEU A 10 -50.84 -1.08 -25.67
N SER A 11 -50.03 -0.58 -26.59
CA SER A 11 -48.65 -0.10 -26.50
C SER A 11 -48.44 1.00 -25.45
N GLY A 12 -47.29 0.95 -24.77
CA GLY A 12 -46.74 2.01 -23.93
C GLY A 12 -45.87 1.38 -22.86
N GLY A 13 -44.54 1.29 -22.95
CA GLY A 13 -43.63 2.33 -23.42
C GLY A 13 -43.00 3.00 -22.20
N ALA A 14 -42.18 2.28 -21.44
CA ALA A 14 -41.15 2.83 -20.57
C ALA A 14 -40.19 1.69 -20.21
N ALA A 15 -39.12 1.55 -21.00
CA ALA A 15 -38.01 0.69 -20.65
C ALA A 15 -37.35 1.26 -19.38
N ALA A 16 -37.44 0.52 -18.27
CA ALA A 16 -36.55 0.72 -17.15
C ALA A 16 -35.14 0.31 -17.62
N ALA A 17 -34.38 1.28 -18.11
CA ALA A 17 -32.97 1.11 -18.40
C ALA A 17 -32.23 0.84 -17.08
N LEU A 18 -32.02 -0.44 -16.78
CA LEU A 18 -31.16 -0.88 -15.71
C LEU A 18 -29.73 -0.46 -16.08
N VAL A 19 -29.29 0.71 -15.59
CA VAL A 19 -27.90 1.15 -15.71
C VAL A 19 -27.07 0.24 -14.81
N MET A 20 -26.60 -0.88 -15.38
CA MET A 20 -25.48 -1.62 -14.84
C MET A 20 -24.26 -0.71 -14.92
N MET A 21 -23.98 0.04 -13.86
CA MET A 21 -22.66 0.60 -13.60
C MET A 21 -21.72 -0.59 -13.41
N ALA A 22 -21.22 -1.13 -14.52
CA ALA A 22 -20.06 -1.99 -14.51
C ALA A 22 -18.92 -1.14 -13.94
N ALA A 23 -18.62 -1.33 -12.65
CA ALA A 23 -17.35 -0.92 -12.10
C ALA A 23 -16.28 -1.67 -12.90
N ALA A 24 -15.77 -1.03 -13.95
CA ALA A 24 -14.59 -1.51 -14.62
C ALA A 24 -13.53 -1.66 -13.51
N PRO A 25 -12.95 -2.85 -13.30
CA PRO A 25 -11.80 -2.94 -12.42
C PRO A 25 -10.80 -1.91 -12.95
N ALA A 26 -10.26 -1.08 -12.07
CA ALA A 26 -9.13 -0.23 -12.42
C ALA A 26 -7.96 -1.17 -12.73
N LEU A 27 -7.89 -1.62 -13.97
CA LEU A 27 -6.75 -2.30 -14.53
C LEU A 27 -5.61 -1.30 -14.40
N ALA A 28 -4.64 -1.61 -13.55
CA ALA A 28 -3.35 -0.94 -13.59
C ALA A 28 -2.92 -0.96 -15.06
N SER A 29 -2.65 0.22 -15.64
CA SER A 29 -2.14 0.30 -17.01
C SER A 29 -1.01 -0.71 -17.16
N PRO A 30 -0.91 -1.42 -18.30
CA PRO A 30 0.26 -2.24 -18.53
C PRO A 30 1.46 -1.33 -18.33
N ALA A 31 2.26 -1.62 -17.30
CA ALA A 31 3.62 -1.11 -17.28
C ALA A 31 4.14 -1.48 -18.66
N ARG A 32 4.50 -0.49 -19.48
CA ARG A 32 5.11 -0.73 -20.78
C ARG A 32 6.41 -1.44 -20.44
N ALA A 33 6.35 -2.76 -20.37
CA ALA A 33 7.49 -3.61 -20.16
C ALA A 33 8.32 -3.34 -21.40
N ALA A 34 9.37 -2.54 -21.24
CA ALA A 34 10.44 -2.53 -22.19
C ALA A 34 10.96 -3.97 -22.19
N HIS A 35 10.50 -4.76 -23.16
CA HIS A 35 11.04 -6.07 -23.41
C HIS A 35 12.53 -5.84 -23.69
N PRO A 36 13.46 -6.37 -22.87
CA PRO A 36 14.87 -6.18 -23.15
C PRO A 36 15.12 -6.71 -24.55
N ARG A 37 15.66 -5.88 -25.44
CA ARG A 37 16.18 -6.34 -26.72
C ARG A 37 17.13 -7.50 -26.40
N SER A 38 16.93 -8.63 -27.08
CA SER A 38 17.75 -9.82 -26.93
C SER A 38 19.23 -9.42 -26.89
N GLY A 39 19.89 -9.62 -25.73
CA GLY A 39 21.27 -9.21 -25.48
C GLY A 39 21.53 -8.40 -24.20
N SER A 40 20.50 -7.87 -23.53
CA SER A 40 20.66 -7.22 -22.21
C SER A 40 20.14 -8.12 -21.09
N HIS A 41 21.06 -8.66 -20.28
CA HIS A 41 20.67 -9.35 -19.05
C HIS A 41 20.11 -8.32 -18.04
N PRO A 42 18.99 -8.63 -17.36
CA PRO A 42 18.50 -7.76 -16.30
C PRO A 42 19.56 -7.64 -15.21
N THR A 43 19.99 -6.41 -14.92
CA THR A 43 20.94 -6.15 -13.84
C THR A 43 20.19 -6.18 -12.51
N ILE A 44 20.59 -7.09 -11.63
CA ILE A 44 20.12 -7.11 -10.24
C ILE A 44 20.99 -6.14 -9.46
N THR A 45 20.36 -5.11 -8.89
CA THR A 45 21.04 -4.12 -8.05
C THR A 45 20.45 -4.14 -6.66
N SER A 46 21.30 -4.01 -5.65
CA SER A 46 20.85 -3.73 -4.29
C SER A 46 20.14 -2.38 -4.27
N ILE A 47 19.11 -2.28 -3.43
CA ILE A 47 18.36 -1.03 -3.25
C ILE A 47 18.63 -0.51 -1.85
N LEU A 48 18.42 -1.32 -0.81
CA LEU A 48 18.68 -0.92 0.57
C LEU A 48 19.96 -1.59 1.10
N ARG A 49 20.29 -1.31 2.36
CA ARG A 49 21.45 -1.91 3.03
C ARG A 49 21.18 -3.38 3.36
N SER A 50 22.24 -4.14 3.56
CA SER A 50 22.11 -5.51 4.07
C SER A 50 21.42 -5.50 5.43
N GLY A 51 20.47 -6.41 5.64
CA GLY A 51 19.64 -6.49 6.84
C GLY A 51 18.32 -5.70 6.80
N ASP A 52 18.11 -4.89 5.76
CA ASP A 52 16.80 -4.28 5.47
C ASP A 52 15.96 -5.23 4.62
N THR A 53 14.75 -5.53 5.07
CA THR A 53 13.78 -6.34 4.33
C THR A 53 12.64 -5.46 3.84
N VAL A 54 12.46 -5.41 2.52
CA VAL A 54 11.32 -4.71 1.89
C VAL A 54 10.11 -5.63 1.85
N THR A 55 8.98 -5.12 2.32
CA THR A 55 7.70 -5.83 2.36
C THR A 55 6.64 -5.20 1.46
N GLY A 56 6.85 -3.93 1.06
CA GLY A 56 5.90 -3.20 0.24
C GLY A 56 6.53 -2.09 -0.57
N VAL A 57 5.97 -1.90 -1.77
CA VAL A 57 6.42 -0.94 -2.77
C VAL A 57 5.22 -0.19 -3.33
N ARG A 58 5.31 1.14 -3.45
CA ARG A 58 4.29 1.97 -4.09
C ARG A 58 4.94 3.07 -4.91
N GLY A 59 4.39 3.34 -6.10
CA GLY A 59 4.83 4.49 -6.90
C GLY A 59 4.70 5.81 -6.15
N ALA A 60 5.65 6.72 -6.38
CA ALA A 60 5.70 8.03 -5.77
C ALA A 60 5.65 9.19 -6.79
N GLY A 61 5.45 8.87 -8.07
CA GLY A 61 5.53 9.82 -9.19
C GLY A 61 6.98 10.02 -9.66
N GLY A 62 7.13 10.55 -10.88
CA GLY A 62 8.45 10.91 -11.44
C GLY A 62 9.44 9.75 -11.55
N GLY A 63 8.99 8.49 -11.60
CA GLY A 63 9.88 7.31 -11.59
C GLY A 63 10.41 6.92 -10.20
N GLY A 64 9.98 7.60 -9.13
CA GLY A 64 10.28 7.26 -7.75
C GLY A 64 9.28 6.26 -7.14
N ALA A 65 9.69 5.64 -6.04
CA ALA A 65 8.88 4.76 -5.22
C ALA A 65 9.00 5.09 -3.74
N VAL A 66 7.99 4.70 -2.96
CA VAL A 66 8.04 4.57 -1.50
C VAL A 66 8.14 3.09 -1.17
N LEU A 67 9.07 2.75 -0.27
CA LEU A 67 9.26 1.41 0.26
C LEU A 67 8.87 1.37 1.73
N THR A 68 8.27 0.25 2.13
CA THR A 68 8.05 -0.14 3.53
C THR A 68 8.79 -1.43 3.83
N GLY A 69 9.10 -1.64 5.10
CA GLY A 69 9.76 -2.86 5.51
C GLY A 69 10.09 -2.89 6.99
N LEU A 70 11.15 -3.65 7.27
CA LEU A 70 11.81 -3.72 8.55
C LEU A 70 13.33 -3.66 8.39
N ALA A 71 14.00 -3.07 9.37
CA ALA A 71 15.44 -3.16 9.56
C ALA A 71 15.73 -3.99 10.82
N ALA A 72 16.71 -4.89 10.72
CA ALA A 72 17.30 -5.49 11.89
C ALA A 72 18.01 -4.41 12.72
N THR A 73 17.75 -4.38 14.03
CA THR A 73 18.44 -3.48 14.95
C THR A 73 19.41 -4.27 15.83
N SER A 74 20.42 -3.59 16.39
CA SER A 74 21.34 -4.19 17.36
C SER A 74 20.54 -4.79 18.53
N GLY A 75 20.65 -6.09 18.76
CA GLY A 75 19.92 -6.81 19.81
C GLY A 75 18.76 -7.69 19.33
N GLY A 76 18.62 -7.92 18.02
CA GLY A 76 17.65 -8.88 17.46
C GLY A 76 16.21 -8.35 17.33
N SER A 77 15.94 -7.15 17.83
CA SER A 77 14.69 -6.43 17.59
C SER A 77 14.59 -5.91 16.16
N GLN A 78 13.37 -5.74 15.67
CA GLN A 78 13.08 -5.25 14.33
C GLN A 78 12.39 -3.89 14.40
N ALA A 79 12.74 -2.96 13.53
CA ALA A 79 12.12 -1.65 13.47
C ALA A 79 11.51 -1.39 12.09
N ALA A 80 10.35 -0.73 12.06
CA ALA A 80 9.65 -0.46 10.82
C ALA A 80 10.39 0.62 10.02
N ILE A 81 10.53 0.44 8.71
CA ILE A 81 11.28 1.39 7.87
C ILE A 81 10.43 1.98 6.75
N LEU A 82 10.77 3.22 6.40
CA LEU A 82 10.28 3.92 5.24
C LEU A 82 11.44 4.44 4.40
N PHE A 83 11.31 4.35 3.08
CA PHE A 83 12.21 4.98 2.13
C PHE A 83 11.41 5.62 1.01
N ARG A 84 11.96 6.68 0.41
CA ARG A 84 11.47 7.24 -0.86
C ARG A 84 12.63 7.61 -1.75
N GLY A 85 12.59 7.21 -3.00
CA GLY A 85 13.60 7.57 -3.99
C GLY A 85 13.43 6.79 -5.30
N HIS A 86 14.37 7.00 -6.22
CA HIS A 86 14.46 6.24 -7.47
C HIS A 86 15.18 4.91 -7.21
N LEU A 87 14.54 3.78 -7.52
CA LEU A 87 15.12 2.46 -7.23
C LEU A 87 16.42 2.21 -8.01
N ALA A 88 16.53 2.76 -9.23
CA ALA A 88 17.72 2.61 -10.08
C ALA A 88 18.99 3.27 -9.51
N THR A 89 18.86 4.20 -8.56
CA THR A 89 19.98 4.93 -7.95
C THR A 89 20.00 4.78 -6.43
N ALA A 90 19.18 3.88 -5.89
CA ALA A 90 19.01 3.77 -4.45
C ALA A 90 20.06 2.90 -3.76
N ALA A 91 20.96 2.22 -4.49
CA ALA A 91 21.87 1.23 -3.90
C ALA A 91 22.55 1.69 -2.60
N GLY A 92 22.28 0.99 -1.49
CA GLY A 92 22.84 1.30 -0.17
C GLY A 92 22.20 2.50 0.54
N ALA A 93 21.06 3.00 0.04
CA ALA A 93 20.38 4.16 0.58
C ALA A 93 20.02 3.98 2.06
N THR A 94 20.07 5.10 2.78
CA THR A 94 19.61 5.17 4.15
C THR A 94 18.08 5.19 4.19
N VAL A 95 17.52 4.42 5.12
CA VAL A 95 16.08 4.38 5.38
C VAL A 95 15.72 5.20 6.62
N SER A 96 14.48 5.67 6.67
CA SER A 96 13.92 6.23 7.90
C SER A 96 13.42 5.09 8.78
N VAL A 97 14.03 4.92 9.95
CA VAL A 97 13.62 3.92 10.94
C VAL A 97 12.61 4.56 11.88
N LEU A 98 11.40 4.01 11.94
CA LEU A 98 10.29 4.53 12.73
C LEU A 98 9.97 3.57 13.88
N ARG A 99 9.77 4.16 15.06
CA ARG A 99 9.23 3.48 16.23
C ARG A 99 7.79 3.93 16.47
N PRO A 100 6.82 3.01 16.47
CA PRO A 100 5.43 3.37 16.75
C PRO A 100 5.30 3.99 18.15
N ALA A 101 4.51 5.06 18.25
CA ALA A 101 4.29 5.79 19.51
C ALA A 101 3.28 5.09 20.44
N PHE A 102 3.34 3.76 20.53
CA PHE A 102 2.50 2.95 21.41
C PHE A 102 3.28 2.48 22.65
N ARG A 103 2.56 2.01 23.66
CA ARG A 103 3.15 1.57 24.92
C ARG A 103 4.03 0.33 24.70
N LYS A 104 5.27 0.39 25.19
CA LYS A 104 6.22 -0.73 25.29
C LYS A 104 6.41 -1.55 23.99
N VAL A 105 6.44 -0.88 22.84
CA VAL A 105 6.74 -1.53 21.55
C VAL A 105 8.16 -2.09 21.56
N THR A 106 8.31 -3.37 21.21
CA THR A 106 9.60 -4.07 21.17
C THR A 106 10.08 -4.35 19.75
N SER A 107 9.15 -4.61 18.83
CA SER A 107 9.44 -4.79 17.40
C SER A 107 8.32 -4.20 16.54
N ALA A 108 8.64 -3.78 15.32
CA ALA A 108 7.65 -3.28 14.37
C ALA A 108 8.06 -3.55 12.92
N THR A 109 7.07 -3.71 12.04
CA THR A 109 7.25 -3.86 10.59
C THR A 109 6.13 -3.13 9.86
N PHE A 110 6.44 -2.52 8.71
CA PHE A 110 5.42 -2.06 7.77
C PHE A 110 5.25 -3.07 6.64
N TYR A 111 4.09 -3.07 5.97
CA TYR A 111 3.76 -3.99 4.87
C TYR A 111 3.40 -3.29 3.57
N GLY A 112 2.68 -2.17 3.64
CA GLY A 112 2.06 -1.57 2.46
C GLY A 112 2.11 -0.04 2.51
N PRO A 113 2.90 0.62 1.66
CA PRO A 113 2.86 2.05 1.53
C PRO A 113 1.70 2.47 0.64
N ASN A 114 1.10 3.59 1.02
CA ASN A 114 0.19 4.37 0.19
C ASN A 114 0.69 5.82 0.17
N THR A 115 0.48 6.50 -0.95
CA THR A 115 1.03 7.83 -1.21
C THR A 115 -0.09 8.78 -1.68
N HIS A 116 0.17 10.08 -1.56
CA HIS A 116 -0.73 11.11 -2.10
C HIS A 116 -1.10 10.87 -3.57
N LEU A 117 -0.21 10.29 -4.38
CA LEU A 117 -0.48 9.98 -5.79
C LEU A 117 -1.70 9.05 -5.95
N PHE A 118 -1.89 8.11 -5.04
CA PHE A 118 -2.97 7.11 -5.11
C PHE A 118 -4.14 7.44 -4.21
N ASN A 119 -3.95 8.27 -3.18
CA ASN A 119 -5.03 8.72 -2.31
C ASN A 119 -4.83 10.17 -1.88
N PRO A 120 -5.06 11.13 -2.80
CA PRO A 120 -4.76 12.54 -2.55
C PRO A 120 -5.73 13.19 -1.56
N ARG A 121 -6.92 12.62 -1.39
CA ARG A 121 -7.95 13.13 -0.46
C ARG A 121 -7.61 12.80 1.00
N ALA A 122 -7.00 11.64 1.25
CA ALA A 122 -6.73 11.17 2.62
C ALA A 122 -5.25 11.27 3.04
N ILE A 123 -4.32 11.44 2.09
CA ILE A 123 -2.89 11.52 2.37
C ILE A 123 -2.38 12.87 1.88
N PRO A 124 -1.95 13.79 2.76
CA PRO A 124 -1.39 15.08 2.36
C PRO A 124 -0.17 14.96 1.44
N ARG A 125 0.12 16.02 0.68
CA ARG A 125 1.34 16.08 -0.14
C ARG A 125 2.58 15.99 0.75
N GLY A 126 3.55 15.19 0.33
CA GLY A 126 4.78 14.94 1.09
C GLY A 126 4.64 13.89 2.20
N GLU A 127 3.44 13.40 2.46
CA GLU A 127 3.18 12.35 3.44
C GLU A 127 2.99 10.99 2.80
N VAL A 128 3.04 9.97 3.64
CA VAL A 128 2.78 8.57 3.32
C VAL A 128 1.87 7.99 4.38
N ARG A 129 1.05 7.01 3.98
CA ARG A 129 0.36 6.13 4.91
C ARG A 129 0.98 4.75 4.81
N ALA A 130 1.33 4.14 5.93
CA ALA A 130 1.89 2.80 5.98
C ALA A 130 1.11 1.94 6.96
N VAL A 131 0.67 0.77 6.51
CA VAL A 131 0.08 -0.26 7.38
C VAL A 131 1.18 -1.21 7.84
N GLY A 132 1.06 -1.73 9.05
CA GLY A 132 2.08 -2.56 9.68
C GLY A 132 1.55 -3.40 10.83
N SER A 133 2.46 -4.08 11.51
CA SER A 133 2.21 -4.66 12.82
C SER A 133 3.39 -4.43 13.75
N TYR A 134 3.13 -4.58 15.04
CA TYR A 134 4.12 -4.46 16.09
C TYR A 134 3.94 -5.54 17.15
N LEU A 135 4.99 -5.75 17.93
CA LEU A 135 4.98 -6.49 19.18
C LEU A 135 5.07 -5.49 20.34
N SER A 136 4.34 -5.74 21.41
CA SER A 136 4.44 -4.94 22.65
C SER A 136 4.55 -5.84 23.87
N SER A 137 5.47 -5.53 24.77
CA SER A 137 5.54 -6.20 26.08
C SER A 137 4.46 -5.73 27.06
N ALA A 138 3.60 -4.80 26.64
CA ALA A 138 2.36 -4.45 27.35
C ALA A 138 1.13 -5.18 26.80
N ALA A 139 1.28 -6.04 25.79
CA ALA A 139 0.16 -6.78 25.21
C ALA A 139 -0.52 -7.71 26.25
N PRO A 140 -1.84 -7.92 26.15
CA PRO A 140 -2.51 -8.97 26.91
C PRO A 140 -1.88 -10.34 26.64
N GLN A 141 -1.96 -11.24 27.63
CA GLN A 141 -1.44 -12.59 27.47
C GLN A 141 -2.06 -13.29 26.25
N GLY A 142 -1.22 -13.90 25.42
CA GLY A 142 -1.63 -14.56 24.18
C GLY A 142 -1.70 -13.64 22.95
N VAL A 143 -1.60 -12.32 23.12
CA VAL A 143 -1.53 -11.37 22.01
C VAL A 143 -0.07 -11.13 21.64
N LEU A 144 0.35 -11.68 20.50
CA LEU A 144 1.69 -11.50 19.97
C LEU A 144 1.78 -10.24 19.10
N ASN A 145 1.00 -10.18 18.02
CA ASN A 145 1.03 -9.10 17.05
C ASN A 145 -0.18 -8.19 17.17
N GLN A 146 0.05 -6.89 17.04
CA GLN A 146 -0.99 -5.86 16.95
C GLN A 146 -0.85 -5.10 15.63
N GLY A 147 -1.98 -4.77 15.00
CA GLY A 147 -1.99 -3.98 13.78
C GLY A 147 -1.64 -2.52 14.07
N MET A 148 -1.05 -1.84 13.09
CA MET A 148 -0.82 -0.40 13.18
C MET A 148 -0.95 0.30 11.82
N ILE A 149 -1.29 1.57 11.87
CA ILE A 149 -1.30 2.50 10.75
C ILE A 149 -0.48 3.72 11.14
N TYR A 150 0.45 4.10 10.28
CA TYR A 150 1.16 5.37 10.31
C TYR A 150 0.62 6.28 9.22
N LEU A 151 0.40 7.56 9.52
CA LEU A 151 0.20 8.62 8.53
C LEU A 151 1.12 9.80 8.86
N GLY A 152 1.99 10.18 7.93
CA GLY A 152 2.85 11.35 8.11
C GLY A 152 4.06 11.37 7.19
N ARG A 153 5.03 12.20 7.54
CA ARG A 153 6.28 12.38 6.77
C ARG A 153 7.19 11.16 6.90
N LEU A 154 8.05 10.91 5.91
CA LEU A 154 9.02 9.81 5.96
C LEU A 154 9.90 9.82 7.23
N SER A 155 10.20 11.00 7.78
CA SER A 155 11.00 11.16 8.99
C SER A 155 10.30 10.72 10.29
N GLY A 156 9.02 10.33 10.26
CA GLY A 156 8.24 10.03 11.47
C GLY A 156 7.72 11.26 12.21
N ARG A 157 8.49 12.37 12.22
CA ARG A 157 8.17 13.62 12.93
C ARG A 157 6.77 14.14 12.60
N GLY A 158 5.96 14.32 13.63
CA GLY A 158 4.60 14.87 13.53
C GLY A 158 3.58 13.93 12.88
N GLY A 159 3.94 12.68 12.59
CA GLY A 159 2.99 11.70 12.06
C GLY A 159 2.08 11.13 13.14
N SER A 160 0.91 10.67 12.72
CA SER A 160 -0.07 10.01 13.56
C SER A 160 0.05 8.49 13.49
N TRP A 161 -0.30 7.85 14.61
CA TRP A 161 -0.29 6.41 14.78
C TRP A 161 -1.66 5.94 15.24
N THR A 162 -2.16 4.86 14.66
CA THR A 162 -3.41 4.20 15.04
C THR A 162 -3.17 2.70 15.16
N SER A 163 -3.72 2.07 16.20
CA SER A 163 -3.64 0.63 16.46
C SER A 163 -5.02 0.07 16.74
#